data_AF-A0A1M5MX11-F1
#
_entry.id   AF-A0A1M5MX11-F1
#
_cell.length_a   1.000
_cell.length_b   1.000
_cell.length_c   1.000
_cell.angle_alpha   90.00
_cell.angle_beta   90.00
_cell.angle_gamma   90.00
#
_symmetry.space_group_name_H-M   'P 1'
#
loop_
_entity.id
_entity.type
_entity.pdbx_description
1 polymer ?
#
loop_
_entity_poly.entity_id
_entity_poly.type
_entity_poly.pdbx_seq_one_letter_code
_entity_poly.pdbx_strand_id
1 'polypeptide(L)'
;MADNHDATDADPPSHPDPELRDEIAPQARARALQSLLTEQGILSTDAVDEVIATYEGDVGPMNGARVVARAWTDPEYREWLLDDGIEAVADLDISVNDEVMELRVIENSEDTHNVVVCTLCSCYPWAVLGLPPTWYKSPAYRSRVVDEPRALLREEFDTDLDDSIDVEVWDSNSEVRYMVLPEQPKGTEDMDKTELAELVSRNAMIGVERLGGGGAIAADGGARAEEGAATAGTAAPPDTAAKPVPRAGSAEEPTFAEPWMARSFALAVALTDEDEPGRAWDDFRARLVAELDADPGAEDGSDADYYGAWLAALERFLVDRDLVDADAFTARAGAFADGQRNAHEFVEGDPHAHADRLPEGHADGAHHHHADGDDHSRTHGHGHTGSH
;
A
#
# COMPACT_ATOMS: atom_id res chain seq x y z
N MET A 1 4.67 -36.63 48.62
CA MET A 1 5.39 -35.92 47.56
C MET A 1 4.44 -34.82 47.13
N ALA A 2 4.82 -33.58 47.41
CA ALA A 2 4.03 -32.40 47.06
C ALA A 2 4.47 -31.98 45.66
N ASP A 3 3.54 -31.96 44.71
CA ASP A 3 3.78 -31.48 43.36
C ASP A 3 3.72 -29.95 43.36
N ASN A 4 4.83 -29.36 42.96
CA ASN A 4 5.05 -27.93 42.83
C ASN A 4 4.86 -27.59 41.34
N HIS A 5 3.65 -27.17 40.95
CA HIS A 5 3.42 -26.53 39.66
C HIS A 5 3.51 -25.02 39.86
N ASP A 6 4.73 -24.51 39.75
CA ASP A 6 4.99 -23.08 39.59
C ASP A 6 4.88 -22.79 38.09
N ALA A 7 3.66 -22.51 37.64
CA ALA A 7 3.42 -21.89 36.34
C ALA A 7 3.67 -20.41 36.55
N THR A 8 4.81 -19.92 36.06
CA THR A 8 5.08 -18.49 35.97
C THR A 8 4.03 -17.88 35.04
N ASP A 9 3.09 -17.13 35.62
CA ASP A 9 2.33 -16.08 34.95
C ASP A 9 3.36 -15.13 34.33
N ALA A 10 3.69 -15.34 33.06
CA ALA A 10 4.31 -14.30 32.26
C ALA A 10 3.18 -13.36 31.87
N ASP A 11 3.27 -12.10 32.29
CA ASP A 11 2.41 -11.03 31.77
C ASP A 11 2.40 -11.09 30.23
N PRO A 12 1.24 -10.86 29.58
CA PRO A 12 1.21 -10.71 28.13
C PRO A 12 2.16 -9.57 27.72
N PRO A 13 2.83 -9.68 26.56
CA PRO A 13 3.79 -8.67 26.13
C PRO A 13 3.14 -7.28 26.19
N SER A 14 3.80 -6.38 26.91
CA SER A 14 3.41 -4.99 27.11
C SER A 14 3.10 -4.36 25.76
N HIS A 15 1.81 -4.13 25.49
CA HIS A 15 1.37 -3.32 24.37
C HIS A 15 2.08 -1.97 24.45
N PRO A 16 2.64 -1.41 23.36
CA PRO A 16 2.91 0.01 23.32
C PRO A 16 1.59 0.72 23.61
N ASP A 17 1.70 1.77 24.42
CA ASP A 17 0.58 2.45 25.04
C ASP A 17 -0.51 2.78 24.01
N PRO A 18 -1.74 2.23 24.14
CA PRO A 18 -2.87 2.64 23.32
C PRO A 18 -3.04 4.17 23.32
N GLU A 19 -2.65 4.85 24.39
CA GLU A 19 -2.69 6.31 24.51
C GLU A 19 -1.80 6.99 23.44
N LEU A 20 -0.63 6.42 23.08
CA LEU A 20 0.22 7.01 22.03
C LEU A 20 -0.40 6.99 20.64
N ARG A 21 -1.18 5.95 20.31
CA ARG A 21 -1.87 5.82 19.02
C ARG A 21 -2.93 6.90 18.86
N ASP A 22 -3.64 7.19 19.95
CA ASP A 22 -4.74 8.14 20.00
C ASP A 22 -4.25 9.59 20.16
N GLU A 23 -3.09 9.79 20.80
CA GLU A 23 -2.55 11.12 21.12
C GLU A 23 -1.60 11.66 20.04
N ILE A 24 -0.88 10.80 19.31
CA ILE A 24 0.14 11.23 18.34
C ILE A 24 -0.24 10.84 16.91
N ALA A 25 -0.32 11.87 16.06
CA ALA A 25 -0.62 11.73 14.65
C ALA A 25 0.34 10.73 13.94
N PRO A 26 -0.17 9.87 13.05
CA PRO A 26 0.62 8.79 12.42
C PRO A 26 1.81 9.32 11.61
N GLN A 27 1.72 10.54 11.08
CA GLN A 27 2.82 11.21 10.38
C GLN A 27 4.03 11.42 11.30
N ALA A 28 3.82 11.78 12.57
CA ALA A 28 4.90 12.00 13.53
C ALA A 28 5.50 10.66 13.99
N ARG A 29 4.67 9.64 14.22
CA ARG A 29 5.10 8.28 14.58
C ARG A 29 5.95 7.63 13.48
N ALA A 30 5.49 7.65 12.23
CA ALA A 30 6.25 7.11 11.10
C ALA A 30 7.62 7.81 10.92
N ARG A 31 7.68 9.13 11.10
CA ARG A 31 8.95 9.89 11.06
C ARG A 31 9.87 9.52 12.23
N ALA A 32 9.32 9.34 13.42
CA ALA A 32 10.10 8.95 14.59
C ALA A 32 10.78 7.59 14.41
N LEU A 33 10.07 6.60 13.86
CA LEU A 33 10.66 5.29 13.53
C LEU A 33 11.80 5.44 12.51
N GLN A 34 11.58 6.11 11.38
CA GLN A 34 12.62 6.33 10.38
C GLN A 34 13.85 7.02 10.99
N SER A 35 13.63 8.07 11.80
CA SER A 35 14.67 8.82 12.51
C SER A 35 15.55 7.92 13.37
N LEU A 36 14.93 7.08 14.22
CA LEU A 36 15.63 6.21 15.15
C LEU A 36 16.37 5.08 14.44
N LEU A 37 15.77 4.48 13.40
CA LEU A 37 16.39 3.41 12.62
C LEU A 37 17.59 3.92 11.83
N THR A 38 17.49 5.14 11.29
CA THR A 38 18.61 5.79 10.59
C THR A 38 19.74 6.16 11.54
N GLU A 39 19.42 6.71 12.71
CA GLU A 39 20.41 7.07 13.74
C GLU A 39 21.18 5.85 14.26
N GLN A 40 20.52 4.70 14.36
CA GLN A 40 21.13 3.43 14.75
C GLN A 40 21.91 2.75 13.61
N GLY A 41 21.79 3.23 12.38
CA GLY A 41 22.42 2.63 11.20
C GLY A 41 21.80 1.30 10.77
N ILE A 42 20.57 1.01 11.23
CA ILE A 42 19.82 -0.19 10.83
C ILE A 42 19.27 -0.03 9.41
N LEU A 43 18.93 1.21 9.02
CA LEU A 43 18.38 1.54 7.72
C LEU A 43 18.98 2.87 7.22
N SER A 44 19.13 3.04 5.90
CA SER A 44 19.42 4.36 5.30
C SER A 44 18.13 5.07 4.85
N THR A 45 18.19 6.39 4.69
CA THR A 45 17.10 7.15 4.05
C THR A 45 16.89 6.72 2.60
N ASP A 46 17.98 6.45 1.87
CA ASP A 46 17.96 6.02 0.48
C ASP A 46 17.19 4.71 0.30
N ALA A 47 17.31 3.76 1.25
CA ALA A 47 16.58 2.50 1.20
C ALA A 47 15.06 2.71 1.31
N VAL A 48 14.62 3.69 2.11
CA VAL A 48 13.19 4.05 2.19
C VAL A 48 12.73 4.66 0.87
N ASP A 49 13.49 5.61 0.34
CA ASP A 49 13.13 6.33 -0.88
C ASP A 49 13.11 5.41 -2.11
N GLU A 50 14.05 4.44 -2.19
CA GLU A 50 14.08 3.42 -3.25
C GLU A 50 12.83 2.54 -3.24
N VAL A 51 12.39 2.09 -2.05
CA VAL A 51 11.16 1.30 -1.93
C VAL A 51 9.94 2.13 -2.34
N ILE A 52 9.83 3.38 -1.89
CA ILE A 52 8.69 4.24 -2.29
C ILE A 52 8.68 4.45 -3.80
N ALA A 53 9.82 4.81 -4.40
CA ALA A 53 9.94 5.04 -5.84
C ALA A 53 9.55 3.81 -6.65
N THR A 54 9.99 2.62 -6.21
CA THR A 54 9.67 1.35 -6.88
C THR A 54 8.17 1.10 -6.95
N TYR A 55 7.45 1.23 -5.82
CA TYR A 55 6.03 0.87 -5.75
C TYR A 55 5.06 2.00 -6.14
N GLU A 56 5.52 3.25 -6.16
CA GLU A 56 4.73 4.37 -6.71
C GLU A 56 4.91 4.55 -8.22
N GLY A 57 6.10 4.21 -8.77
CA GLY A 57 6.45 4.53 -10.15
C GLY A 57 6.70 3.34 -11.08
N ASP A 58 7.37 2.29 -10.59
CA ASP A 58 7.98 1.28 -11.46
C ASP A 58 7.19 -0.04 -11.54
N VAL A 59 6.45 -0.40 -10.48
CA VAL A 59 5.74 -1.68 -10.37
C VAL A 59 4.22 -1.46 -10.43
N GLY A 60 3.57 -2.05 -11.43
CA GLY A 60 2.12 -1.90 -11.63
C GLY A 60 1.48 -3.01 -12.46
N PRO A 61 0.14 -2.98 -12.59
CA PRO A 61 -0.64 -4.06 -13.22
C PRO A 61 -0.32 -4.28 -14.71
N MET A 62 0.35 -3.34 -15.37
CA MET A 62 0.77 -3.51 -16.76
C MET A 62 1.76 -4.68 -16.94
N ASN A 63 2.50 -5.05 -15.88
CA ASN A 63 3.36 -6.23 -15.87
C ASN A 63 2.51 -7.51 -16.07
N GLY A 64 1.48 -7.72 -15.24
CA GLY A 64 0.56 -8.84 -15.36
C GLY A 64 -0.21 -8.85 -16.69
N ALA A 65 -0.61 -7.67 -17.18
CA ALA A 65 -1.29 -7.56 -18.47
C ALA A 65 -0.43 -8.09 -19.64
N ARG A 66 0.87 -7.79 -19.64
CA ARG A 66 1.84 -8.33 -20.62
C ARG A 66 2.00 -9.85 -20.50
N VAL A 67 2.00 -10.38 -19.27
CA VAL A 67 2.05 -11.83 -18.99
C VAL A 67 0.82 -12.52 -19.59
N VAL A 68 -0.38 -12.02 -19.29
CA VAL A 68 -1.65 -12.55 -19.80
C VAL A 68 -1.72 -12.50 -21.33
N ALA A 69 -1.39 -11.35 -21.93
CA ALA A 69 -1.42 -11.19 -23.39
C ALA A 69 -0.43 -12.15 -24.10
N ARG A 70 0.73 -12.43 -23.49
CA ARG A 70 1.65 -13.43 -24.00
C ARG A 70 1.06 -14.84 -23.88
N ALA A 71 0.49 -15.20 -22.72
CA ALA A 71 -0.14 -16.50 -22.51
C ALA A 71 -1.30 -16.78 -23.49
N TRP A 72 -2.08 -15.77 -23.87
CA TRP A 72 -3.13 -15.93 -24.88
C TRP A 72 -2.59 -16.20 -26.29
N THR A 73 -1.41 -15.69 -26.62
CA THR A 73 -0.84 -15.77 -27.98
C THR A 73 0.24 -16.83 -28.15
N ASP A 74 0.70 -17.44 -27.05
CA ASP A 74 1.78 -18.41 -27.01
C ASP A 74 1.41 -19.57 -26.07
N PRO A 75 0.91 -20.69 -26.64
CA PRO A 75 0.49 -21.86 -25.85
C PRO A 75 1.63 -22.51 -25.05
N GLU A 76 2.87 -22.47 -25.55
CA GLU A 76 4.03 -23.03 -24.83
C GLU A 76 4.36 -22.15 -23.62
N TYR A 77 4.32 -20.83 -23.78
CA TYR A 77 4.46 -19.90 -22.66
C TYR A 77 3.32 -20.03 -21.65
N ARG A 78 2.08 -20.24 -22.11
CA ARG A 78 0.94 -20.47 -21.21
C ARG A 78 1.13 -21.72 -20.35
N GLU A 79 1.55 -22.83 -20.95
CA GLU A 79 1.83 -24.07 -20.21
C GLU A 79 2.95 -23.84 -19.18
N TRP A 80 4.02 -23.15 -19.56
CA TRP A 80 5.11 -22.80 -18.64
C TRP A 80 4.66 -21.88 -17.51
N LEU A 81 3.87 -20.85 -17.80
CA LEU A 81 3.34 -19.90 -16.81
C LEU A 81 2.47 -20.59 -15.74
N LEU A 82 1.72 -21.62 -16.14
CA LEU A 82 0.86 -22.37 -15.23
C LEU A 82 1.64 -23.39 -14.38
N ASP A 83 2.81 -23.84 -14.85
CA ASP A 83 3.71 -24.75 -14.13
C ASP A 83 4.68 -24.00 -13.20
N ASP A 84 5.29 -22.92 -13.69
CA ASP A 84 6.25 -22.07 -12.98
C ASP A 84 6.00 -20.58 -13.30
N GLY A 85 5.21 -19.94 -12.44
CA GLY A 85 4.86 -18.53 -12.61
C GLY A 85 6.04 -17.57 -12.43
N ILE A 86 7.03 -17.92 -11.61
CA ILE A 86 8.20 -17.06 -11.35
C ILE A 86 9.09 -17.03 -12.58
N GLU A 87 9.49 -18.20 -13.08
CA GLU A 87 10.42 -18.30 -14.21
C GLU A 87 9.81 -17.69 -15.48
N ALA A 88 8.52 -17.95 -15.72
CA ALA A 88 7.80 -17.41 -16.88
C ALA A 88 7.65 -15.88 -16.84
N VAL A 89 7.45 -15.28 -15.65
CA VAL A 89 7.37 -13.83 -15.50
C VAL A 89 8.74 -13.16 -15.64
N ALA A 90 9.80 -13.81 -15.13
CA ALA A 90 11.17 -13.32 -15.25
C ALA A 90 11.63 -13.17 -16.71
N ASP A 91 11.14 -14.01 -17.64
CA ASP A 91 11.41 -13.91 -19.09
C ASP A 91 10.86 -12.62 -19.74
N LEU A 92 10.05 -11.83 -19.02
CA LEU A 92 9.54 -10.53 -19.46
C LEU A 92 10.28 -9.33 -18.84
N ASP A 93 11.45 -9.57 -18.26
CA ASP A 93 12.26 -8.60 -17.50
C ASP A 93 11.52 -8.05 -16.27
N ILE A 94 10.61 -8.84 -15.70
CA ILE A 94 9.88 -8.51 -14.47
C ILE A 94 10.59 -9.22 -13.31
N SER A 95 11.16 -8.45 -12.39
CA SER A 95 11.78 -9.01 -11.18
C SER A 95 10.71 -9.45 -10.19
N VAL A 96 10.78 -10.70 -9.76
CA VAL A 96 10.01 -11.26 -8.64
C VAL A 96 11.03 -11.60 -7.56
N ASN A 97 10.79 -11.17 -6.32
CA ASN A 97 11.60 -11.65 -5.20
C ASN A 97 11.19 -13.10 -4.90
N ASP A 98 11.92 -14.04 -5.48
CA ASP A 98 11.70 -15.49 -5.42
C ASP A 98 12.16 -16.11 -4.09
N GLU A 99 12.89 -15.37 -3.26
CA GLU A 99 13.28 -15.78 -1.92
C GLU A 99 12.13 -15.65 -0.92
N VAL A 100 11.12 -14.83 -1.21
CA VAL A 100 10.04 -14.46 -0.26
C VAL A 100 8.65 -14.92 -0.73
N MET A 101 8.47 -15.24 -2.02
CA MET A 101 7.14 -15.49 -2.60
C MET A 101 7.15 -16.55 -3.69
N GLU A 102 6.13 -17.42 -3.67
CA GLU A 102 5.78 -18.28 -4.81
C GLU A 102 4.69 -17.58 -5.64
N LEU A 103 4.88 -17.41 -6.96
CA LEU A 103 3.83 -16.91 -7.85
C LEU A 103 3.15 -18.07 -8.57
N ARG A 104 1.83 -18.22 -8.35
CA ARG A 104 1.02 -19.22 -9.04
C ARG A 104 -0.07 -18.59 -9.88
N VAL A 105 -0.07 -18.91 -11.17
CA VAL A 105 -1.12 -18.45 -12.08
C VAL A 105 -2.25 -19.48 -12.14
N ILE A 106 -3.48 -19.01 -11.95
CA ILE A 106 -4.70 -19.83 -11.93
C ILE A 106 -5.60 -19.44 -13.08
N GLU A 107 -5.98 -20.41 -13.90
CA GLU A 107 -6.64 -20.15 -15.17
C GLU A 107 -8.16 -20.24 -15.09
N ASN A 108 -8.84 -19.22 -15.63
CA ASN A 108 -10.27 -19.29 -15.90
C ASN A 108 -10.54 -20.14 -17.15
N SER A 109 -11.69 -20.82 -17.16
CA SER A 109 -12.18 -21.58 -18.30
C SER A 109 -13.66 -21.29 -18.55
N GLU A 110 -14.24 -21.90 -19.59
CA GLU A 110 -15.67 -21.75 -19.91
C GLU A 110 -16.57 -22.14 -18.71
N ASP A 111 -16.12 -23.09 -17.89
CA ASP A 111 -16.87 -23.68 -16.78
C ASP A 111 -16.35 -23.26 -15.39
N THR A 112 -15.24 -22.54 -15.29
CA THR A 112 -14.61 -22.18 -14.00
C THR A 112 -14.12 -20.74 -13.97
N HIS A 113 -14.54 -19.98 -12.98
CA HIS A 113 -14.10 -18.61 -12.70
C HIS A 113 -13.39 -18.54 -11.35
N ASN A 114 -12.14 -18.10 -11.37
CA ASN A 114 -11.32 -17.96 -10.18
C ASN A 114 -11.40 -16.53 -9.62
N VAL A 115 -11.31 -16.39 -8.30
CA VAL A 115 -11.18 -15.10 -7.61
C VAL A 115 -10.19 -15.24 -6.45
N VAL A 116 -9.32 -14.24 -6.26
CA VAL A 116 -8.22 -14.26 -5.29
C VAL A 116 -8.50 -13.34 -4.10
N VAL A 117 -8.20 -13.78 -2.89
CA VAL A 117 -8.28 -12.99 -1.65
C VAL A 117 -7.08 -13.26 -0.76
N CYS A 118 -6.85 -12.42 0.26
CA CYS A 118 -6.11 -12.77 1.45
C CYS A 118 -7.00 -12.47 2.65
N THR A 119 -7.60 -13.50 3.25
CA THR A 119 -8.56 -13.31 4.34
C THR A 119 -7.90 -12.70 5.59
N LEU A 120 -6.62 -13.02 5.82
CA LEU A 120 -5.87 -12.60 7.01
C LEU A 120 -5.36 -11.16 6.94
N CYS A 121 -4.97 -10.67 5.77
CA CYS A 121 -4.44 -9.32 5.62
C CYS A 121 -4.66 -8.77 4.20
N SER A 122 -3.62 -8.80 3.36
CA SER A 122 -3.65 -8.28 1.99
C SER A 122 -2.56 -8.86 1.09
N CYS A 123 -2.12 -10.11 1.34
CA CYS A 123 -1.10 -10.77 0.51
C CYS A 123 -1.49 -10.70 -0.98
N TYR A 124 -0.60 -10.16 -1.81
CA TYR A 124 -0.89 -9.79 -3.19
C TYR A 124 0.37 -9.92 -4.06
N PRO A 125 0.28 -10.30 -5.35
CA PRO A 125 1.46 -10.52 -6.20
C PRO A 125 2.02 -9.17 -6.72
N TRP A 126 2.75 -8.44 -5.87
CA TRP A 126 3.16 -7.07 -6.19
C TRP A 126 3.95 -6.94 -7.49
N ALA A 127 4.86 -7.87 -7.79
CA ALA A 127 5.70 -7.83 -8.99
C ALA A 127 4.89 -7.74 -10.31
N VAL A 128 3.72 -8.38 -10.36
CA VAL A 128 2.88 -8.40 -11.56
C VAL A 128 1.67 -7.47 -11.48
N LEU A 129 1.16 -7.17 -10.27
CA LEU A 129 -0.08 -6.42 -10.11
C LEU A 129 0.06 -5.06 -9.40
N GLY A 130 1.25 -4.68 -8.94
CA GLY A 130 1.46 -3.51 -8.08
C GLY A 130 0.88 -3.69 -6.67
N LEU A 131 0.68 -2.60 -5.94
CA LEU A 131 0.06 -2.67 -4.61
C LEU A 131 -1.45 -3.00 -4.69
N PRO A 132 -1.98 -3.72 -3.68
CA PRO A 132 -3.39 -4.09 -3.66
C PRO A 132 -4.30 -2.87 -3.55
N PRO A 133 -5.45 -2.85 -4.26
CA PRO A 133 -6.40 -1.76 -4.15
C PRO A 133 -7.02 -1.68 -2.76
N THR A 134 -7.52 -0.49 -2.38
CA THR A 134 -8.20 -0.24 -1.09
C THR A 134 -9.27 -1.29 -0.76
N TRP A 135 -10.12 -1.60 -1.72
CA TRP A 135 -11.20 -2.55 -1.54
C TRP A 135 -10.72 -3.98 -1.23
N TYR A 136 -9.56 -4.38 -1.76
CA TYR A 136 -8.99 -5.71 -1.51
C TYR A 136 -8.54 -5.85 -0.05
N LYS A 137 -8.05 -4.76 0.54
CA LYS A 137 -7.60 -4.68 1.94
C LYS A 137 -8.78 -4.62 2.92
N SER A 138 -9.97 -4.28 2.43
CA SER A 138 -11.14 -4.04 3.28
C SER A 138 -11.66 -5.32 3.96
N PRO A 139 -12.10 -5.26 5.23
CA PRO A 139 -12.76 -6.38 5.90
C PRO A 139 -14.00 -6.88 5.16
N ALA A 140 -14.73 -5.98 4.49
CA ALA A 140 -15.93 -6.29 3.72
C ALA A 140 -15.62 -7.27 2.57
N TYR A 141 -14.58 -7.01 1.79
CA TYR A 141 -14.15 -7.93 0.73
C TYR A 141 -13.60 -9.24 1.31
N ARG A 142 -12.66 -9.13 2.25
CA ARG A 142 -11.92 -10.27 2.83
C ARG A 142 -12.82 -11.32 3.47
N SER A 143 -13.93 -10.90 4.08
CA SER A 143 -14.90 -11.80 4.72
C SER A 143 -15.95 -12.34 3.75
N ARG A 144 -16.52 -11.49 2.89
CA ARG A 144 -17.65 -11.89 2.03
C ARG A 144 -17.23 -12.76 0.85
N VAL A 145 -16.04 -12.55 0.27
CA VAL A 145 -15.65 -13.29 -0.95
C VAL A 145 -15.49 -14.79 -0.71
N VAL A 146 -15.16 -15.23 0.50
CA VAL A 146 -15.05 -16.66 0.86
C VAL A 146 -16.38 -17.29 1.29
N ASP A 147 -17.37 -16.48 1.66
CA ASP A 147 -18.68 -16.94 2.14
C ASP A 147 -19.75 -16.89 1.05
N GLU A 148 -19.81 -15.78 0.30
CA GLU A 148 -20.81 -15.51 -0.72
C GLU A 148 -20.20 -14.92 -2.03
N PRO A 149 -19.20 -15.60 -2.65
CA PRO A 149 -18.44 -15.05 -3.78
C PRO A 149 -19.31 -14.57 -4.94
N ARG A 150 -20.33 -15.35 -5.33
CA ARG A 150 -21.22 -14.98 -6.44
C ARG A 150 -22.06 -13.74 -6.15
N ALA A 151 -22.55 -13.60 -4.93
CA ALA A 151 -23.36 -12.45 -4.54
C ALA A 151 -22.49 -11.19 -4.54
N LEU A 152 -21.31 -11.28 -3.91
CA LEU A 152 -20.32 -10.20 -3.89
C LEU A 152 -19.89 -9.78 -5.30
N LEU A 153 -19.53 -10.72 -6.18
CA LEU A 153 -19.14 -10.42 -7.57
C LEU A 153 -20.25 -9.70 -8.34
N ARG A 154 -21.51 -10.16 -8.19
CA ARG A 154 -22.66 -9.53 -8.85
C ARG A 154 -22.96 -8.14 -8.31
N GLU A 155 -22.99 -7.97 -6.99
CA GLU A 155 -23.48 -6.76 -6.32
C GLU A 155 -22.44 -5.64 -6.31
N GLU A 156 -21.17 -5.97 -6.10
CA GLU A 156 -20.10 -4.99 -5.87
C GLU A 156 -19.25 -4.75 -7.12
N PHE A 157 -19.13 -5.75 -8.00
CA PHE A 157 -18.24 -5.72 -9.17
C PHE A 157 -18.97 -5.89 -10.51
N ASP A 158 -20.31 -5.89 -10.51
CA ASP A 158 -21.15 -6.07 -11.72
C ASP A 158 -20.81 -7.33 -12.54
N THR A 159 -20.23 -8.35 -11.90
CA THR A 159 -19.81 -9.60 -12.54
C THR A 159 -20.84 -10.68 -12.25
N ASP A 160 -21.84 -10.77 -13.14
CA ASP A 160 -22.89 -11.79 -13.07
C ASP A 160 -22.46 -13.06 -13.81
N LEU A 161 -22.23 -14.13 -13.04
CA LEU A 161 -21.82 -15.43 -13.56
C LEU A 161 -23.02 -16.37 -13.60
N ASP A 162 -23.17 -17.08 -14.71
CA ASP A 162 -24.20 -18.13 -14.84
C ASP A 162 -24.05 -19.18 -13.73
N ASP A 163 -25.18 -19.72 -13.28
CA ASP A 163 -25.22 -20.73 -12.20
C ASP A 163 -24.44 -22.01 -12.55
N SER A 164 -24.18 -22.27 -13.83
CA SER A 164 -23.38 -23.42 -14.31
C SER A 164 -21.86 -23.24 -14.20
N ILE A 165 -21.35 -22.01 -14.04
CA ILE A 165 -19.90 -21.74 -13.97
C ILE A 165 -19.43 -21.92 -12.53
N ASP A 166 -18.55 -22.88 -12.23
CA ASP A 166 -17.99 -23.04 -10.89
C ASP A 166 -17.15 -21.80 -10.49
N VAL A 167 -17.30 -21.34 -9.25
CA VAL A 167 -16.54 -20.21 -8.72
C VAL A 167 -15.55 -20.71 -7.67
N GLU A 168 -14.26 -20.59 -7.96
CA GLU A 168 -13.18 -21.02 -7.08
C GLU A 168 -12.52 -19.81 -6.41
N VAL A 169 -12.49 -19.83 -5.08
CA VAL A 169 -11.90 -18.76 -4.26
C VAL A 169 -10.53 -19.21 -3.76
N TRP A 170 -9.50 -18.43 -4.07
CA TRP A 170 -8.11 -18.72 -3.74
C TRP A 170 -7.63 -17.76 -2.65
N ASP A 171 -7.47 -18.30 -1.43
CA ASP A 171 -7.02 -17.54 -0.26
C ASP A 171 -5.49 -17.60 -0.10
N SER A 172 -4.85 -16.44 -0.25
CA SER A 172 -3.40 -16.23 -0.17
C SER A 172 -2.93 -16.15 1.29
N ASN A 173 -3.21 -17.19 2.08
CA ASN A 173 -2.89 -17.26 3.51
C ASN A 173 -1.52 -17.92 3.81
N SER A 174 -0.73 -18.20 2.77
CA SER A 174 0.61 -18.79 2.83
C SER A 174 1.62 -17.93 2.05
N GLU A 175 2.78 -18.47 1.70
CA GLU A 175 3.81 -17.80 0.88
C GLU A 175 3.43 -17.71 -0.61
N VAL A 176 2.38 -18.42 -1.02
CA VAL A 176 1.85 -18.37 -2.39
C VAL A 176 1.11 -17.06 -2.65
N ARG A 177 1.33 -16.48 -3.82
CA ARG A 177 0.59 -15.35 -4.38
C ARG A 177 -0.07 -15.80 -5.67
N TYR A 178 -1.38 -15.60 -5.76
CA TYR A 178 -2.15 -15.99 -6.93
C TYR A 178 -2.37 -14.81 -7.88
N MET A 179 -2.28 -15.09 -9.18
CA MET A 179 -2.78 -14.20 -10.23
C MET A 179 -3.72 -15.00 -11.14
N VAL A 180 -4.88 -14.43 -11.46
CA VAL A 180 -5.81 -15.06 -12.41
C VAL A 180 -5.31 -14.83 -13.83
N LEU A 181 -5.28 -15.89 -14.64
CA LEU A 181 -5.22 -15.84 -16.09
C LEU A 181 -6.66 -15.82 -16.62
N PRO A 182 -7.22 -14.65 -16.98
CA PRO A 182 -8.58 -14.56 -17.49
C PRO A 182 -8.70 -15.19 -18.89
N GLU A 183 -9.92 -15.56 -19.26
CA GLU A 183 -10.21 -15.99 -20.63
C GLU A 183 -10.01 -14.84 -21.63
N GLN A 184 -9.44 -15.13 -22.80
CA GLN A 184 -9.34 -14.17 -23.88
C GLN A 184 -10.75 -13.80 -24.39
N PRO A 185 -11.10 -12.51 -24.49
CA PRO A 185 -12.40 -12.10 -25.03
C PRO A 185 -12.58 -12.54 -26.49
N LYS A 186 -13.77 -13.02 -26.82
CA LYS A 186 -14.15 -13.36 -28.20
C LYS A 186 -14.04 -12.13 -29.11
N GLY A 187 -13.59 -12.32 -30.35
CA GLY A 187 -13.44 -11.23 -31.32
C GLY A 187 -12.13 -10.46 -31.22
N THR A 188 -11.17 -10.96 -30.43
CA THR A 188 -9.83 -10.39 -30.27
C THR A 188 -8.74 -11.25 -30.91
N GLU A 189 -9.12 -12.23 -31.74
CA GLU A 189 -8.21 -13.23 -32.31
C GLU A 189 -7.17 -12.64 -33.27
N ASP A 190 -7.48 -11.49 -33.88
CA ASP A 190 -6.61 -10.77 -34.83
C ASP A 190 -5.78 -9.65 -34.17
N MET A 191 -5.97 -9.39 -32.87
CA MET A 191 -5.26 -8.33 -32.13
C MET A 191 -3.81 -8.73 -31.84
N ASP A 192 -2.91 -7.76 -31.85
CA ASP A 192 -1.52 -8.00 -31.44
C ASP A 192 -1.37 -8.02 -29.91
N LYS A 193 -0.19 -8.43 -29.43
CA LYS A 193 0.08 -8.58 -27.99
C LYS A 193 -0.09 -7.27 -27.20
N THR A 194 0.19 -6.13 -27.81
CA THR A 194 0.06 -4.81 -27.16
C THR A 194 -1.41 -4.48 -27.01
N GLU A 195 -2.17 -4.64 -28.09
CA GLU A 195 -3.61 -4.40 -28.09
C GLU A 195 -4.34 -5.35 -27.13
N LEU A 196 -3.91 -6.60 -27.04
CA LEU A 196 -4.45 -7.57 -26.07
C LEU A 196 -4.13 -7.19 -24.62
N ALA A 197 -2.92 -6.70 -24.33
CA ALA A 197 -2.55 -6.28 -22.98
C ALA A 197 -3.41 -5.10 -22.50
N GLU A 198 -3.80 -4.19 -23.39
CA GLU A 198 -4.69 -3.07 -23.05
C GLU A 198 -6.10 -3.51 -22.60
N LEU A 199 -6.52 -4.72 -22.95
CA LEU A 199 -7.80 -5.29 -22.51
C LEU A 199 -7.73 -5.89 -21.10
N VAL A 200 -6.54 -6.23 -20.62
CA VAL A 200 -6.36 -6.95 -19.36
C VAL A 200 -6.36 -5.95 -18.20
N SER A 201 -7.47 -5.91 -17.46
CA SER A 201 -7.58 -5.09 -16.26
C SER A 201 -6.94 -5.77 -15.06
N ARG A 202 -6.53 -4.97 -14.05
CA ARG A 202 -6.16 -5.47 -12.72
C ARG A 202 -7.28 -6.32 -12.13
N ASN A 203 -8.53 -5.90 -12.28
CA ASN A 203 -9.69 -6.60 -11.72
C ASN A 203 -9.87 -7.99 -12.34
N ALA A 204 -9.63 -8.15 -13.64
CA ALA A 204 -9.66 -9.44 -14.31
C ALA A 204 -8.55 -10.38 -13.79
N MET A 205 -7.37 -9.83 -13.48
CA MET A 205 -6.26 -10.60 -12.91
C MET A 205 -6.40 -10.89 -11.41
N ILE A 206 -7.31 -10.22 -10.70
CA ILE A 206 -7.77 -10.62 -9.35
C ILE A 206 -8.94 -11.61 -9.43
N GLY A 207 -9.69 -11.59 -10.54
CA GLY A 207 -10.88 -12.41 -10.74
C GLY A 207 -12.18 -11.76 -10.27
N VAL A 208 -12.20 -10.44 -10.06
CA VAL A 208 -13.45 -9.71 -9.74
C VAL A 208 -14.15 -9.14 -10.98
N GLU A 209 -13.56 -9.30 -12.17
CA GLU A 209 -14.13 -8.90 -13.45
C GLU A 209 -14.01 -10.05 -14.47
N ARG A 210 -14.98 -10.17 -15.38
CA ARG A 210 -14.88 -11.02 -16.58
C ARG A 210 -14.78 -10.16 -17.84
N LEU A 211 -13.72 -10.35 -18.61
CA LEU A 211 -13.49 -9.60 -19.85
C LEU A 211 -14.52 -9.98 -20.93
N GLY A 212 -15.01 -8.99 -21.69
CA GLY A 212 -15.92 -9.20 -22.82
C GLY A 212 -17.40 -9.47 -22.47
N GLY A 213 -17.78 -9.47 -21.18
CA GLY A 213 -19.13 -9.79 -20.70
C GLY A 213 -20.22 -8.70 -20.84
N GLY A 214 -20.00 -7.63 -21.63
CA GLY A 214 -20.98 -6.54 -21.78
C GLY A 214 -20.91 -5.44 -20.71
N GLY A 215 -19.82 -5.39 -19.96
CA GLY A 215 -19.46 -4.29 -19.08
C GLY A 215 -17.95 -4.27 -18.89
N ALA A 216 -17.21 -3.89 -19.93
CA ALA A 216 -15.80 -3.58 -19.74
C ALA A 216 -15.74 -2.38 -18.78
N ILE A 217 -15.16 -2.59 -17.60
CA ILE A 217 -14.58 -1.47 -16.87
C ILE A 217 -13.25 -1.26 -17.60
N ALA A 218 -13.09 -0.09 -18.20
CA ALA A 218 -11.83 0.25 -18.87
C ALA A 218 -10.66 0.01 -17.89
N ALA A 219 -9.48 -0.30 -18.43
CA ALA A 219 -8.26 -0.60 -17.69
C ALA A 219 -7.81 0.52 -16.71
N ASP A 220 -8.57 1.62 -16.61
CA ASP A 220 -8.37 2.79 -15.78
C ASP A 220 -9.56 3.14 -14.86
N GLY A 221 -10.57 2.28 -14.70
CA GLY A 221 -11.70 2.52 -13.78
C GLY A 221 -12.75 3.50 -14.31
N GLY A 222 -12.86 3.68 -15.62
CA GLY A 222 -13.85 4.58 -16.23
C GLY A 222 -15.32 4.21 -15.95
N ALA A 223 -16.10 5.19 -15.47
CA ALA A 223 -17.55 5.12 -15.41
C ALA A 223 -18.18 4.87 -16.79
N ARG A 224 -19.26 4.08 -16.84
CA ARG A 224 -20.01 3.75 -18.06
C ARG A 224 -20.42 5.00 -18.85
N ALA A 225 -20.24 4.94 -20.18
CA ALA A 225 -21.09 5.69 -21.09
C ALA A 225 -22.51 5.12 -21.00
N GLU A 226 -23.50 5.96 -20.67
CA GLU A 226 -24.90 5.56 -20.64
C GLU A 226 -25.40 5.15 -22.03
N GLU A 227 -25.92 3.93 -22.18
CA GLU A 227 -26.92 3.64 -23.21
C GLU A 227 -28.07 2.76 -22.68
N GLY A 228 -29.28 3.32 -22.75
CA GLY A 228 -30.46 2.59 -23.19
C GLY A 228 -31.27 1.84 -22.15
N ALA A 229 -32.23 2.53 -21.53
CA ALA A 229 -33.27 1.97 -20.67
C ALA A 229 -33.97 0.70 -21.24
N ALA A 230 -34.00 -0.36 -20.42
CA ALA A 230 -35.01 -1.40 -20.50
C ALA A 230 -35.47 -1.79 -19.09
N THR A 231 -36.76 -1.59 -18.84
CA THR A 231 -37.46 -1.82 -17.57
C THR A 231 -37.59 -3.31 -17.24
N ALA A 232 -37.21 -3.73 -16.03
CA ALA A 232 -37.61 -5.03 -15.47
C ALA A 232 -37.92 -4.92 -13.96
N GLY A 233 -38.86 -5.76 -13.52
CA GLY A 233 -39.68 -5.60 -12.32
C GLY A 233 -38.95 -5.68 -10.97
N THR A 234 -39.52 -4.95 -10.01
CA THR A 234 -39.18 -4.96 -8.59
C THR A 234 -39.44 -6.33 -7.95
N ALA A 235 -38.36 -7.07 -7.68
CA ALA A 235 -38.32 -8.05 -6.61
C ALA A 235 -37.50 -7.43 -5.46
N ALA A 236 -38.05 -7.44 -4.24
CA ALA A 236 -37.39 -6.89 -3.06
C ALA A 236 -36.16 -7.74 -2.69
N PRO A 237 -35.00 -7.13 -2.37
CA PRO A 237 -33.81 -7.87 -1.98
C PRO A 237 -33.99 -8.54 -0.60
N PRO A 238 -33.40 -9.72 -0.37
CA PRO A 238 -33.28 -10.26 0.97
C PRO A 238 -32.36 -9.39 1.83
N ASP A 239 -32.81 -9.11 3.04
CA ASP A 239 -32.13 -8.33 4.08
C ASP A 239 -30.95 -9.16 4.64
N THR A 240 -29.79 -9.02 4.01
CA THR A 240 -28.50 -9.41 4.59
C THR A 240 -27.72 -8.12 4.82
N ALA A 241 -27.59 -7.73 6.09
CA ALA A 241 -26.97 -6.47 6.50
C ALA A 241 -25.43 -6.53 6.40
N ALA A 242 -24.90 -6.88 5.24
CA ALA A 242 -23.48 -6.74 4.93
C ALA A 242 -23.23 -5.36 4.30
N LYS A 243 -22.20 -4.64 4.78
CA LYS A 243 -21.86 -3.30 4.28
C LYS A 243 -21.16 -3.38 2.91
N PRO A 244 -21.41 -2.41 2.02
CA PRO A 244 -20.87 -2.43 0.66
C PRO A 244 -19.35 -2.32 0.64
N VAL A 245 -18.73 -2.92 -0.37
CA VAL A 245 -17.28 -2.86 -0.58
C VAL A 245 -16.92 -1.48 -1.14
N PRO A 246 -15.86 -0.80 -0.65
CA PRO A 246 -15.42 0.46 -1.26
C PRO A 246 -15.12 0.25 -2.75
N ARG A 247 -15.56 1.16 -3.63
CA ARG A 247 -15.29 1.01 -5.06
C ARG A 247 -13.84 1.33 -5.41
N ALA A 248 -13.32 0.67 -6.45
CA ALA A 248 -12.00 0.98 -6.99
C ALA A 248 -11.92 2.44 -7.45
N GLY A 249 -10.85 3.13 -7.05
CA GLY A 249 -10.44 4.40 -7.61
C GLY A 249 -9.99 4.30 -9.07
N SER A 250 -10.03 5.44 -9.77
CA SER A 250 -9.50 5.57 -11.14
C SER A 250 -7.97 5.48 -11.16
N ALA A 251 -7.39 5.28 -12.35
CA ALA A 251 -5.92 5.25 -12.56
C ALA A 251 -5.17 6.54 -12.16
N GLU A 252 -5.88 7.61 -11.81
CA GLU A 252 -5.31 8.88 -11.35
C GLU A 252 -5.19 8.98 -9.82
N GLU A 253 -5.66 7.97 -9.07
CA GLU A 253 -5.50 7.94 -7.62
C GLU A 253 -4.05 7.61 -7.22
N PRO A 254 -3.47 8.35 -6.25
CA PRO A 254 -2.13 8.05 -5.78
C PRO A 254 -2.11 6.67 -5.11
N THR A 255 -1.02 5.93 -5.30
CA THR A 255 -0.77 4.60 -4.69
C THR A 255 -0.97 4.63 -3.16
N PHE A 256 -0.60 5.75 -2.52
CA PHE A 256 -0.86 6.03 -1.11
C PHE A 256 -1.62 7.34 -0.96
N ALA A 257 -2.67 7.35 -0.14
CA ALA A 257 -3.46 8.55 0.09
C ALA A 257 -2.68 9.63 0.87
N GLU A 258 -1.73 9.24 1.72
CA GLU A 258 -0.87 10.16 2.45
C GLU A 258 0.60 9.71 2.53
N PRO A 259 1.57 10.65 2.60
CA PRO A 259 3.00 10.32 2.63
C PRO A 259 3.46 9.48 3.84
N TRP A 260 2.70 9.47 4.93
CA TRP A 260 3.04 8.63 6.09
C TRP A 260 2.73 7.16 5.85
N MET A 261 1.74 6.87 5.01
CA MET A 261 1.36 5.50 4.63
C MET A 261 2.50 4.88 3.80
N ALA A 262 2.97 5.60 2.78
CA ALA A 262 4.13 5.21 1.96
C ALA A 262 5.38 4.97 2.83
N ARG A 263 5.66 5.88 3.78
CA ARG A 263 6.79 5.74 4.70
C ARG A 263 6.65 4.52 5.61
N SER A 264 5.47 4.28 6.19
CA SER A 264 5.21 3.11 7.05
C SER A 264 5.41 1.80 6.29
N PHE A 265 4.87 1.74 5.07
CA PHE A 265 5.08 0.62 4.14
C PHE A 265 6.56 0.42 3.83
N ALA A 266 7.25 1.46 3.39
CA ALA A 266 8.64 1.39 2.96
C ALA A 266 9.59 1.03 4.10
N LEU A 267 9.36 1.55 5.30
CA LEU A 267 10.12 1.14 6.48
C LEU A 267 9.98 -0.35 6.76
N ALA A 268 8.76 -0.90 6.71
CA ALA A 268 8.55 -2.33 6.96
C ALA A 268 9.26 -3.19 5.91
N VAL A 269 9.08 -2.88 4.63
CA VAL A 269 9.68 -3.61 3.51
C VAL A 269 11.21 -3.52 3.55
N ALA A 270 11.77 -2.34 3.80
CA ALA A 270 13.21 -2.15 3.80
C ALA A 270 13.91 -2.73 5.04
N LEU A 271 13.17 -2.98 6.14
CA LEU A 271 13.73 -3.61 7.34
C LEU A 271 13.74 -5.13 7.32
N THR A 272 12.79 -5.72 6.58
CA THR A 272 12.64 -7.17 6.56
C THR A 272 13.77 -7.81 5.78
N ASP A 273 14.28 -8.90 6.34
CA ASP A 273 15.51 -9.55 5.92
C ASP A 273 15.39 -11.04 6.29
N GLU A 274 15.25 -11.89 5.27
CA GLU A 274 14.96 -13.32 5.44
C GLU A 274 16.13 -14.08 6.10
N ASP A 275 17.35 -13.59 5.93
CA ASP A 275 18.56 -14.20 6.49
C ASP A 275 18.73 -13.89 7.99
N GLU A 276 17.96 -12.94 8.53
CA GLU A 276 18.14 -12.40 9.86
C GLU A 276 16.99 -12.84 10.79
N PRO A 277 17.26 -13.76 11.74
CA PRO A 277 16.23 -14.34 12.60
C PRO A 277 15.44 -13.26 13.35
N GLY A 278 14.11 -13.29 13.20
CA GLY A 278 13.22 -12.31 13.78
C GLY A 278 13.02 -11.06 12.90
N ARG A 279 13.68 -10.91 11.75
CA ARG A 279 13.40 -9.84 10.79
C ARG A 279 12.80 -10.35 9.47
N ALA A 280 12.44 -11.64 9.38
CA ALA A 280 11.77 -12.19 8.20
C ALA A 280 10.44 -11.48 7.91
N TRP A 281 10.05 -11.41 6.64
CA TRP A 281 8.78 -10.82 6.21
C TRP A 281 7.59 -11.50 6.91
N ASP A 282 7.66 -12.81 7.06
CA ASP A 282 6.59 -13.61 7.66
C ASP A 282 6.35 -13.29 9.13
N ASP A 283 7.39 -12.88 9.86
CA ASP A 283 7.27 -12.40 11.25
C ASP A 283 6.51 -11.06 11.30
N PHE A 284 6.82 -10.15 10.38
CA PHE A 284 6.11 -8.88 10.27
C PHE A 284 4.65 -9.10 9.85
N ARG A 285 4.42 -9.96 8.85
CA ARG A 285 3.08 -10.35 8.39
C ARG A 285 2.23 -10.89 9.53
N ALA A 286 2.77 -11.80 10.35
CA ALA A 286 2.06 -12.35 11.50
C ALA A 286 1.66 -11.26 12.50
N ARG A 287 2.53 -10.27 12.72
CA ARG A 287 2.22 -9.11 13.57
C ARG A 287 1.13 -8.22 12.97
N LEU A 288 1.18 -7.95 11.67
CA LEU A 288 0.13 -7.21 10.98
C LEU A 288 -1.24 -7.88 11.08
N VAL A 289 -1.29 -9.20 10.88
CA VAL A 289 -2.53 -9.98 11.04
C VAL A 289 -3.07 -9.83 12.47
N ALA A 290 -2.20 -9.94 13.48
CA ALA A 290 -2.62 -9.77 14.87
C ALA A 290 -3.15 -8.35 15.17
N GLU A 291 -2.60 -7.29 14.56
CA GLU A 291 -3.14 -5.94 14.71
C GLU A 291 -4.49 -5.78 14.01
N LEU A 292 -4.64 -6.32 12.80
CA LEU A 292 -5.91 -6.29 12.06
C LEU A 292 -7.00 -7.10 12.77
N ASP A 293 -6.66 -8.19 13.46
CA ASP A 293 -7.62 -8.98 14.24
C ASP A 293 -8.02 -8.26 15.54
N ALA A 294 -7.06 -7.58 16.19
CA ALA A 294 -7.31 -6.86 17.43
C ALA A 294 -8.15 -5.59 17.23
N ASP A 295 -7.95 -4.93 16.08
CA ASP A 295 -8.65 -3.72 15.69
C ASP A 295 -8.93 -3.80 14.17
N PRO A 296 -10.05 -4.42 13.76
CA PRO A 296 -10.38 -4.64 12.34
C PRO A 296 -10.62 -3.37 11.52
N GLY A 297 -10.33 -2.18 12.10
CA GLY A 297 -10.43 -0.87 11.48
C GLY A 297 -11.84 -0.29 11.59
N ALA A 298 -11.97 1.00 11.25
CA ALA A 298 -13.28 1.58 11.02
C ALA A 298 -13.98 0.83 9.88
N GLU A 299 -15.30 0.66 10.01
CA GLU A 299 -16.12 -0.18 9.13
C GLU A 299 -16.17 0.30 7.65
N ASP A 300 -15.52 1.42 7.32
CA ASP A 300 -15.49 1.99 5.96
C ASP A 300 -14.34 1.44 5.09
N GLY A 301 -13.38 0.71 5.68
CA GLY A 301 -12.29 0.06 4.95
C GLY A 301 -11.30 1.05 4.32
N SER A 302 -11.11 2.22 4.93
CA SER A 302 -10.21 3.24 4.42
C SER A 302 -8.73 2.80 4.43
N ASP A 303 -7.95 3.36 3.50
CA ASP A 303 -6.50 3.15 3.48
C ASP A 303 -5.80 3.68 4.75
N ALA A 304 -6.35 4.72 5.38
CA ALA A 304 -5.80 5.29 6.60
C ALA A 304 -5.86 4.32 7.78
N ASP A 305 -6.98 3.59 7.93
CA ASP A 305 -7.11 2.59 8.99
C ASP A 305 -6.18 1.40 8.74
N TYR A 306 -6.15 0.91 7.50
CA TYR A 306 -5.28 -0.19 7.11
C TYR A 306 -3.80 0.13 7.36
N TYR A 307 -3.32 1.26 6.86
CA TYR A 307 -1.93 1.68 7.09
C TYR A 307 -1.69 2.13 8.54
N GLY A 308 -2.74 2.47 9.29
CA GLY A 308 -2.68 2.68 10.73
C GLY A 308 -2.37 1.40 11.48
N ALA A 309 -3.04 0.29 11.12
CA ALA A 309 -2.72 -1.05 11.62
C ALA A 309 -1.31 -1.49 11.20
N TRP A 310 -0.90 -1.18 9.97
CA TRP A 310 0.48 -1.41 9.48
C TRP A 310 1.52 -0.68 10.31
N LEU A 311 1.30 0.61 10.60
CA LEU A 311 2.19 1.41 11.41
C LEU A 311 2.25 0.87 12.86
N ALA A 312 1.11 0.53 13.45
CA ALA A 312 1.06 -0.08 14.79
C ALA A 312 1.80 -1.43 14.83
N ALA A 313 1.65 -2.25 13.78
CA ALA A 313 2.36 -3.51 13.64
C ALA A 313 3.87 -3.28 13.57
N LEU A 314 4.33 -2.29 12.80
CA LEU A 314 5.73 -1.93 12.67
C LEU A 314 6.32 -1.40 13.98
N GLU A 315 5.63 -0.49 14.67
CA GLU A 315 6.04 0.03 15.98
C GLU A 315 6.29 -1.11 16.96
N ARG A 316 5.32 -2.02 17.06
CA ARG A 316 5.41 -3.19 17.93
C ARG A 316 6.50 -4.15 17.48
N PHE A 317 6.59 -4.43 16.18
CA PHE A 317 7.61 -5.30 15.62
C PHE A 317 9.02 -4.85 16.01
N LEU A 318 9.28 -3.55 15.93
CA LEU A 318 10.55 -2.91 16.27
C LEU A 318 10.84 -2.93 17.78
N VAL A 319 9.85 -2.58 18.60
CA VAL A 319 9.99 -2.53 20.06
C VAL A 319 10.15 -3.91 20.66
N ASP A 320 9.32 -4.87 20.26
CA ASP A 320 9.35 -6.26 20.79
C ASP A 320 10.67 -6.98 20.47
N ARG A 321 11.46 -6.46 19.53
CA ARG A 321 12.75 -7.00 19.07
C ARG A 321 13.94 -6.17 19.53
N ASP A 322 13.73 -5.20 20.41
CA ASP A 322 14.76 -4.29 20.93
C ASP A 322 15.51 -3.51 19.81
N LEU A 323 14.90 -3.35 18.63
CA LEU A 323 15.45 -2.54 17.52
C LEU A 323 15.18 -1.05 17.72
N VAL A 324 14.13 -0.73 18.48
CA VAL A 324 13.78 0.62 18.89
C VAL A 324 13.35 0.58 20.35
N ASP A 325 14.00 1.39 21.20
CA ASP A 325 13.57 1.57 22.58
C ASP A 325 12.24 2.33 22.65
N ALA A 326 11.30 1.83 23.46
CA ALA A 326 9.93 2.35 23.53
C ALA A 326 9.85 3.79 24.08
N ASP A 327 10.67 4.12 25.08
CA ASP A 327 10.72 5.46 25.67
C ASP A 327 11.33 6.46 24.68
N ALA A 328 12.40 6.04 23.99
CA ALA A 328 13.03 6.82 22.93
C ALA A 328 12.07 7.06 21.75
N PHE A 329 11.30 6.05 21.35
CA PHE A 329 10.26 6.18 20.33
C PHE A 329 9.22 7.21 20.73
N THR A 330 8.65 7.07 21.93
CA THR A 330 7.63 7.98 22.47
C THR A 330 8.14 9.42 22.49
N ALA A 331 9.34 9.64 23.03
CA ALA A 331 9.94 10.97 23.07
C ALA A 331 10.21 11.54 21.68
N ARG A 332 10.69 10.71 20.74
CA ARG A 332 10.96 11.13 19.35
C ARG A 332 9.66 11.48 18.61
N ALA A 333 8.61 10.68 18.78
CA ALA A 333 7.30 10.92 18.19
C ALA A 333 6.69 12.23 18.72
N GLY A 334 6.76 12.47 20.03
CA GLY A 334 6.35 13.74 20.64
C GLY A 334 7.12 14.94 20.08
N ALA A 335 8.44 14.82 19.92
CA ALA A 335 9.25 15.89 19.35
C ALA A 335 8.87 16.23 17.89
N PHE A 336 8.45 15.24 17.09
CA PHE A 336 7.91 15.49 15.75
C PHE A 336 6.51 16.10 15.79
N ALA A 337 5.65 15.65 16.70
CA ALA A 337 4.29 16.15 16.85
C ALA A 337 4.27 17.63 17.28
N ASP A 338 5.17 18.00 18.19
CA ASP A 338 5.34 19.36 18.69
C ASP A 338 6.14 20.27 17.73
N GLY A 339 6.65 19.72 16.62
CA GLY A 339 7.43 20.45 15.62
C GLY A 339 8.87 20.79 16.04
N GLN A 340 9.38 20.20 17.12
CA GLN A 340 10.79 20.32 17.52
C GLN A 340 11.73 19.61 16.53
N ARG A 341 11.21 18.58 15.85
CA ARG A 341 11.83 17.91 14.70
C ARG A 341 10.90 17.98 13.49
N ASN A 342 11.46 17.88 12.30
CA ASN A 342 10.68 17.95 11.07
C ASN A 342 11.33 17.12 9.95
N ALA A 343 10.64 17.00 8.81
CA ALA A 343 11.05 16.13 7.71
C ALA A 343 12.37 16.55 7.02
N HIS A 344 12.93 17.72 7.31
CA HIS A 344 14.21 18.14 6.73
C HIS A 344 15.39 17.27 7.16
N GLU A 345 15.24 16.48 8.24
CA GLU A 345 16.27 15.53 8.65
C GLU A 345 16.49 14.36 7.67
N PHE A 346 15.58 14.17 6.71
CA PHE A 346 15.64 13.09 5.73
C PHE A 346 16.07 13.56 4.32
N VAL A 347 16.36 14.86 4.14
CA VAL A 347 16.76 15.42 2.85
C VAL A 347 18.27 15.62 2.81
N GLU A 348 18.98 14.95 1.91
CA GLU A 348 20.41 15.21 1.71
C GLU A 348 20.65 16.67 1.27
N GLY A 349 21.43 17.42 2.06
CA GLY A 349 21.96 18.73 1.66
C GLY A 349 21.58 19.96 2.49
N ASP A 350 20.92 19.84 3.67
CA ASP A 350 20.76 20.98 4.60
C ASP A 350 21.50 20.76 5.93
N PRO A 351 22.70 21.36 6.14
CA PRO A 351 23.50 21.13 7.34
C PRO A 351 23.13 22.00 8.56
N HIS A 352 22.23 22.99 8.47
CA HIS A 352 21.94 23.90 9.59
C HIS A 352 20.54 24.55 9.42
N ALA A 353 19.58 24.34 10.32
CA ALA A 353 19.53 25.13 11.55
C ALA A 353 18.56 24.56 12.60
N HIS A 354 19.13 23.98 13.66
CA HIS A 354 18.61 24.28 15.00
C HIS A 354 19.05 25.71 15.35
N ALA A 355 18.12 26.66 15.31
CA ALA A 355 18.19 27.89 16.08
C ALA A 355 16.81 28.58 16.10
N ASP A 356 16.15 28.48 17.25
CA ASP A 356 15.21 29.45 17.84
C ASP A 356 14.55 30.49 16.92
N ARG A 357 13.22 30.40 16.80
CA ARG A 357 12.31 31.49 17.23
C ARG A 357 10.86 31.02 17.29
N LEU A 358 10.34 30.96 18.52
CA LEU A 358 8.91 31.01 18.82
C LEU A 358 8.27 32.24 18.14
N PRO A 359 7.02 32.17 17.67
CA PRO A 359 6.33 33.34 17.14
C PRO A 359 5.81 34.19 18.32
N GLU A 360 6.45 35.33 18.58
CA GLU A 360 5.80 36.39 19.37
C GLU A 360 4.73 37.07 18.50
N GLY A 361 3.47 36.83 18.86
CA GLY A 361 2.38 37.71 18.47
C GLY A 361 2.37 38.96 19.37
N HIS A 362 2.23 40.15 18.79
CA HIS A 362 1.11 41.07 19.01
C HIS A 362 1.34 42.42 18.32
N ALA A 363 0.23 42.98 17.86
CA ALA A 363 0.05 44.17 17.04
C ALA A 363 0.53 45.48 17.68
N ASP A 364 0.84 46.51 16.87
CA ASP A 364 -0.07 47.63 16.63
C ASP A 364 0.54 48.72 15.73
N GLY A 365 -0.34 49.43 15.01
CA GLY A 365 -0.26 50.90 14.92
C GLY A 365 0.43 51.55 13.72
N ALA A 366 -0.39 52.16 12.86
CA ALA A 366 -0.04 53.03 11.75
C ALA A 366 0.76 54.29 12.14
N HIS A 367 1.43 54.93 11.16
CA HIS A 367 1.11 56.28 10.66
C HIS A 367 2.16 56.84 9.68
N HIS A 368 1.63 57.57 8.70
CA HIS A 368 2.23 58.41 7.65
C HIS A 368 3.50 59.21 7.99
N HIS A 369 4.35 59.49 7.00
CA HIS A 369 4.48 60.83 6.38
C HIS A 369 5.48 60.88 5.21
N HIS A 370 5.08 61.63 4.17
CA HIS A 370 5.89 62.14 3.06
C HIS A 370 7.03 63.07 3.52
N ALA A 371 8.12 63.13 2.74
CA ALA A 371 8.58 64.31 1.99
C ALA A 371 10.11 64.51 1.98
N ASP A 372 10.61 64.70 0.76
CA ASP A 372 11.61 65.68 0.30
C ASP A 372 13.05 65.70 0.83
N GLY A 373 13.96 65.85 -0.15
CA GLY A 373 14.90 66.98 -0.10
C GLY A 373 16.38 66.62 -0.24
N ASP A 374 16.91 66.94 -1.43
CA ASP A 374 18.32 67.18 -1.75
C ASP A 374 19.10 67.93 -0.65
N ASP A 375 20.42 67.69 -0.53
CA ASP A 375 21.45 68.68 -0.91
C ASP A 375 22.90 68.21 -0.59
N HIS A 376 23.83 68.72 -1.42
CA HIS A 376 25.29 68.67 -1.51
C HIS A 376 26.09 68.58 -0.17
N SER A 377 27.37 68.22 -0.06
CA SER A 377 28.54 68.48 -0.92
C SER A 377 29.80 67.82 -0.34
N ARG A 378 30.69 67.35 -1.23
CA ARG A 378 32.17 67.50 -1.25
C ARG A 378 32.95 67.70 0.08
N THR A 379 33.99 66.91 0.35
CA THR A 379 35.43 67.16 0.00
C THR A 379 36.42 66.28 0.79
N HIS A 380 37.37 65.72 0.03
CA HIS A 380 38.82 65.54 0.27
C HIS A 380 39.40 64.86 1.53
N GLY A 381 40.33 63.92 1.29
CA GLY A 381 41.40 63.59 2.23
C GLY A 381 42.26 62.41 1.79
N HIS A 382 43.53 62.67 1.49
CA HIS A 382 44.59 61.78 1.01
C HIS A 382 44.90 60.55 1.89
N GLY A 383 45.58 59.55 1.31
CA GLY A 383 46.37 58.60 2.12
C GLY A 383 46.94 57.42 1.35
N HIS A 384 48.20 57.52 0.97
CA HIS A 384 49.00 56.61 0.14
C HIS A 384 49.51 55.36 0.91
N THR A 385 49.89 54.30 0.16
CA THR A 385 50.91 53.24 0.43
C THR A 385 50.54 52.15 1.44
N GLY A 386 50.91 50.87 1.29
CA GLY A 386 51.82 50.19 0.36
C GLY A 386 51.89 48.69 0.70
N SER A 387 52.51 47.91 -0.19
CA SER A 387 52.69 46.45 -0.18
C SER A 387 53.11 45.80 1.16
N HIS A 388 52.54 44.64 1.49
CA HIS A 388 53.18 43.33 1.27
C HIS A 388 52.21 42.17 1.47
#